data_AF-A0A938SI79-F1
#
_entry.id   AF-A0A938SI79-F1
#
_cell.length_a   1.000
_cell.length_b   1.000
_cell.length_c   1.000
_cell.angle_alpha   90.00
_cell.angle_beta   90.00
_cell.angle_gamma   90.00
#
_symmetry.space_group_name_H-M   'P 1'
#
loop_
_entity.id
_entity.type
_entity.pdbx_description
1 polymer ?
#
loop_
_entity_poly.entity_id
_entity_poly.type
_entity_poly.pdbx_seq_one_letter_code
_entity_poly.pdbx_strand_id
1 'polypeptide(L)'
;MNPHETDARAGRRATAYVALFVALFVGFLGLRDCTWEGSAYLHTLMEAVATVLALFVGVLGLVRFYSKKTNLFLCIGTGFLGTGLLDGYHAVVTSPLFPGHLASDLPSLIPWSWLASRVFLSVALWLSWLA
;
A
#
# COMPACT_ATOMS: atom_id res chain seq x y z
N MET A 1 30.36 -5.63 -14.81
CA MET A 1 29.45 -4.56 -15.28
C MET A 1 30.22 -3.26 -15.23
N ASN A 2 30.22 -2.48 -16.30
CA ASN A 2 31.11 -1.32 -16.45
C ASN A 2 30.59 -0.15 -15.59
N PRO A 3 31.42 0.57 -14.80
CA PRO A 3 30.98 1.68 -13.93
C PRO A 3 30.16 2.76 -14.66
N HIS A 4 30.45 3.01 -15.93
CA HIS A 4 29.69 3.97 -16.74
C HIS A 4 28.23 3.53 -17.00
N GLU A 5 27.95 2.23 -17.02
CA GLU A 5 26.59 1.69 -17.23
C GLU A 5 25.74 1.77 -15.95
N THR A 6 26.37 1.67 -14.77
CA THR A 6 25.66 1.77 -13.48
C THR A 6 25.20 3.20 -13.22
N ASP A 7 26.04 4.19 -13.55
CA ASP A 7 25.73 5.61 -13.34
C ASP A 7 24.62 6.08 -14.29
N ALA A 8 24.66 5.64 -15.54
CA ALA A 8 23.59 5.92 -16.51
C ALA A 8 22.24 5.30 -16.08
N ARG A 9 22.26 4.08 -15.52
CA ARG A 9 21.06 3.42 -15.00
C ARG A 9 20.52 4.11 -13.74
N ALA A 10 21.40 4.56 -12.85
CA ALA A 10 21.03 5.31 -11.66
C ALA A 10 20.41 6.67 -12.03
N GLY A 11 21.02 7.42 -12.95
CA GLY A 11 20.49 8.68 -13.47
C GLY A 11 19.10 8.52 -14.08
N ARG A 12 18.89 7.51 -14.92
CA ARG A 12 17.58 7.23 -15.52
C ARG A 12 16.49 6.92 -14.48
N ARG A 13 16.82 6.18 -13.42
CA ARG A 13 15.88 5.90 -12.31
C ARG A 13 15.53 7.16 -11.53
N ALA A 14 16.54 7.98 -11.22
CA ALA A 14 16.32 9.25 -10.53
C ALA A 14 15.40 10.17 -11.34
N THR A 15 15.65 10.32 -12.65
CA THR A 15 14.77 11.09 -13.54
C THR A 15 13.35 10.54 -13.55
N ALA A 16 13.17 9.21 -13.61
CA ALA A 16 11.85 8.60 -13.57
C ALA A 16 11.09 8.88 -12.27
N TYR A 17 11.77 8.81 -11.11
CA TYR A 17 11.16 9.11 -9.81
C TYR A 17 10.78 10.59 -9.67
N VAL A 18 11.65 11.50 -10.11
CA VAL A 18 11.36 12.94 -10.13
C VAL A 18 10.19 13.26 -11.07
N ALA A 19 10.21 12.70 -12.28
CA ALA A 19 9.13 12.90 -13.25
C ALA A 19 7.79 12.37 -12.72
N LEU A 20 7.79 11.18 -12.08
CA LEU A 20 6.60 10.62 -11.46
C LEU A 20 6.07 11.52 -10.33
N PHE A 21 6.95 12.02 -9.45
CA PHE A 21 6.57 12.94 -8.39
C PHE A 21 5.92 14.22 -8.95
N VAL A 22 6.56 14.85 -9.94
CA VAL A 22 6.02 16.06 -10.58
C VAL A 22 4.69 15.77 -11.26
N ALA A 23 4.56 14.65 -11.97
CA ALA A 23 3.32 14.26 -12.63
C ALA A 23 2.18 14.04 -11.62
N LEU A 24 2.44 13.36 -10.50
CA LEU A 24 1.45 13.16 -9.43
C LEU A 24 1.06 14.49 -8.76
N PHE A 25 2.03 15.37 -8.52
CA PHE A 25 1.78 16.68 -7.90
C PHE A 25 0.93 17.59 -8.80
N VAL A 26 1.30 17.71 -10.08
CA VAL A 26 0.54 18.51 -11.06
C VAL A 26 -0.84 17.88 -11.30
N GLY A 27 -0.92 16.55 -11.39
CA GLY A 27 -2.17 15.81 -11.51
C GLY A 27 -3.12 16.09 -10.34
N PHE A 28 -2.62 16.10 -9.10
CA PHE A 28 -3.41 16.49 -7.94
C PHE A 28 -3.99 17.90 -8.08
N LEU A 29 -3.19 18.89 -8.48
CA LEU A 29 -3.67 20.25 -8.67
C LEU A 29 -4.78 20.36 -9.73
N GLY A 30 -4.69 19.56 -10.80
CA GLY A 30 -5.70 19.53 -11.86
C GLY A 30 -6.97 18.75 -11.51
N LEU A 31 -6.88 17.76 -10.61
CA LEU A 31 -7.98 16.86 -10.26
C LEU A 31 -8.64 17.18 -8.93
N ARG A 32 -8.08 18.07 -8.09
CA ARG A 32 -8.59 18.36 -6.75
C ARG A 32 -10.05 18.84 -6.70
N ASP A 33 -10.52 19.49 -7.76
CA ASP A 33 -11.87 20.04 -7.88
C ASP A 33 -12.83 19.09 -8.62
N CYS A 34 -12.38 17.87 -8.91
CA CYS A 34 -13.19 16.83 -9.54
C CYS A 34 -14.25 16.33 -8.56
N THR A 35 -15.52 16.39 -8.96
CA THR A 35 -16.67 15.95 -8.15
C THR A 35 -17.01 14.47 -8.33
N TRP A 36 -16.16 13.70 -9.00
CA TRP A 36 -16.41 12.27 -9.16
C TRP A 36 -16.31 11.57 -7.81
N GLU A 37 -17.39 10.90 -7.41
CA GLU A 37 -17.48 10.15 -6.17
C GLU A 37 -17.98 8.72 -6.49
N GLY A 38 -17.26 7.72 -5.98
CA GLY A 38 -17.66 6.32 -6.09
C GLY A 38 -18.76 5.97 -5.08
N SER A 39 -19.47 4.86 -5.30
CA SER A 39 -20.42 4.36 -4.30
C SER A 39 -19.70 3.74 -3.09
N ALA A 40 -20.34 3.74 -1.92
CA ALA A 40 -19.81 3.06 -0.73
C ALA A 40 -19.50 1.57 -0.98
N TYR A 41 -20.35 0.89 -1.77
CA TYR A 41 -20.11 -0.50 -2.17
C TYR A 41 -18.86 -0.66 -3.05
N LEU A 42 -18.61 0.29 -3.95
CA LEU A 42 -17.39 0.28 -4.78
C LEU A 42 -16.14 0.46 -3.91
N HIS A 43 -16.19 1.39 -2.93
CA HIS A 43 -15.10 1.57 -1.97
C HIS A 43 -14.82 0.28 -1.18
N THR A 44 -15.85 -0.34 -0.59
CA THR A 44 -15.69 -1.61 0.14
C THR A 44 -15.13 -2.73 -0.74
N LEU A 45 -15.56 -2.82 -2.00
CA LEU A 45 -15.02 -3.81 -2.94
C LEU A 45 -13.53 -3.57 -3.22
N MET A 46 -13.12 -2.31 -3.41
CA MET A 46 -11.72 -1.95 -3.62
C MET A 46 -10.85 -2.33 -2.41
N GLU A 47 -11.30 -2.01 -1.20
CA GLU A 47 -10.58 -2.35 0.03
C GLU A 47 -10.50 -3.87 0.25
N ALA A 48 -11.56 -4.63 -0.09
CA ALA A 48 -11.55 -6.08 -0.04
C ALA A 48 -10.56 -6.70 -1.06
N VAL A 49 -10.49 -6.17 -2.28
CA VAL A 49 -9.52 -6.62 -3.28
C VAL A 49 -8.10 -6.29 -2.83
N ALA A 50 -7.86 -5.09 -2.29
CA ALA A 50 -6.56 -4.70 -1.73
C ALA A 50 -6.13 -5.65 -0.60
N THR A 51 -7.04 -5.94 0.32
CA THR A 51 -6.86 -6.91 1.41
C THR A 51 -6.41 -8.27 0.89
N VAL A 52 -7.16 -8.85 -0.06
CA VAL A 52 -6.88 -10.18 -0.60
C VAL A 52 -5.53 -10.20 -1.33
N LEU A 53 -5.23 -9.19 -2.15
CA LEU A 53 -3.96 -9.09 -2.86
C LEU A 53 -2.78 -8.95 -1.88
N ALA A 54 -2.90 -8.11 -0.86
CA ALA A 54 -1.87 -7.94 0.16
C ALA A 54 -1.63 -9.24 0.94
N LEU A 55 -2.69 -9.92 1.40
CA LEU A 55 -2.56 -11.21 2.08
C LEU A 55 -1.92 -12.27 1.16
N PHE A 56 -2.31 -12.31 -0.10
CA PHE A 56 -1.74 -13.23 -1.08
C PHE A 56 -0.24 -13.02 -1.26
N VAL A 57 0.20 -11.78 -1.49
CA VAL A 57 1.63 -11.45 -1.59
C VAL A 57 2.37 -11.76 -0.30
N GLY A 58 1.75 -11.48 0.85
CA GLY A 58 2.31 -11.80 2.17
C GLY A 58 2.56 -13.30 2.35
N VAL A 59 1.58 -14.14 2.00
CA VAL A 59 1.71 -15.61 2.01
C VAL A 59 2.80 -16.07 1.04
N LEU A 60 2.86 -15.53 -0.18
CA LEU A 60 3.93 -15.86 -1.12
C LEU A 60 5.32 -15.48 -0.58
N GLY A 61 5.43 -14.34 0.10
CA GLY A 61 6.65 -13.92 0.80
C GLY A 61 7.08 -14.92 1.87
N LEU A 62 6.14 -15.39 2.70
CA LEU A 62 6.42 -16.43 3.70
C LEU A 62 6.81 -17.76 3.07
N VAL A 63 6.06 -18.26 2.08
CA VAL A 63 6.41 -19.51 1.36
C VAL A 63 7.83 -19.43 0.78
N ARG A 64 8.16 -18.28 0.21
CA ARG A 64 9.50 -18.01 -0.34
C ARG A 64 10.56 -17.98 0.76
N PHE A 65 10.27 -17.36 1.91
CA PHE A 65 11.14 -17.40 3.09
C PHE A 65 11.37 -18.84 3.56
N TYR A 66 10.35 -19.68 3.65
CA TYR A 66 10.54 -21.07 4.07
C TYR A 66 11.39 -21.89 3.08
N SER A 67 11.40 -21.50 1.80
CA SER A 67 12.20 -22.16 0.76
C SER A 67 13.65 -21.68 0.67
N LYS A 68 13.96 -20.41 0.97
CA LYS A 68 15.30 -19.81 0.81
C LYS A 68 15.94 -19.30 2.10
N LYS A 69 15.16 -19.14 3.16
CA LYS A 69 15.57 -18.66 4.49
C LYS A 69 16.25 -17.30 4.49
N THR A 70 15.88 -16.40 3.59
CA THR A 70 16.40 -15.03 3.52
C THR A 70 15.47 -14.07 4.26
N ASN A 71 16.00 -13.30 5.22
CA ASN A 71 15.23 -12.35 6.04
C ASN A 71 14.49 -11.28 5.20
N LEU A 72 15.03 -10.92 4.04
CA LEU A 72 14.33 -10.09 3.05
C LEU A 72 12.91 -10.59 2.74
N PHE A 73 12.74 -11.88 2.47
CA PHE A 73 11.42 -12.46 2.13
C PHE A 73 10.50 -12.54 3.35
N LEU A 74 11.07 -12.72 4.55
CA LEU A 74 10.31 -12.64 5.79
C LEU A 74 9.79 -11.22 6.03
N CYS A 75 10.66 -10.21 5.88
CA CYS A 75 10.30 -8.81 6.06
C CYS A 75 9.23 -8.35 5.06
N ILE A 76 9.41 -8.68 3.77
CA ILE A 76 8.41 -8.40 2.72
C ILE A 76 7.10 -9.14 3.02
N GLY A 77 7.17 -10.44 3.35
CA GLY A 77 5.99 -11.26 3.65
C GLY A 77 5.18 -10.69 4.82
N THR A 78 5.85 -10.37 5.94
CA THR A 78 5.21 -9.76 7.10
C THR A 78 4.65 -8.36 6.80
N GLY A 79 5.36 -7.55 6.00
CA GLY A 79 4.88 -6.24 5.55
C GLY A 79 3.57 -6.34 4.77
N PHE A 80 3.47 -7.26 3.82
CA PHE A 80 2.23 -7.46 3.06
C PHE A 80 1.11 -8.12 3.88
N LEU A 81 1.44 -9.04 4.80
CA LEU A 81 0.44 -9.61 5.72
C LEU A 81 -0.18 -8.54 6.63
N GLY A 82 0.64 -7.72 7.28
CA GLY A 82 0.14 -6.63 8.13
C GLY A 82 -0.67 -5.61 7.33
N THR A 83 -0.26 -5.31 6.09
CA THR A 83 -1.03 -4.45 5.18
C THR A 83 -2.41 -5.03 4.91
N GLY A 84 -2.51 -6.33 4.57
CA GLY A 84 -3.80 -6.98 4.34
C GLY A 84 -4.70 -6.99 5.57
N LEU A 85 -4.14 -7.16 6.78
CA LEU A 85 -4.90 -7.08 8.02
C LEU A 85 -5.44 -5.65 8.27
N LEU A 86 -4.63 -4.62 8.00
CA LEU A 86 -5.02 -3.22 8.15
C LEU A 86 -6.05 -2.78 7.10
N ASP A 87 -5.88 -3.17 5.84
CA ASP A 87 -6.85 -2.95 4.77
C ASP A 87 -8.17 -3.66 5.08
N GLY A 88 -8.11 -4.90 5.58
CA GLY A 88 -9.31 -5.66 5.95
C GLY A 88 -10.05 -5.03 7.13
N TYR A 89 -9.31 -4.54 8.13
CA TYR A 89 -9.89 -3.76 9.22
C TYR A 89 -10.58 -2.50 8.68
N HIS A 90 -9.91 -1.72 7.83
CA HIS A 90 -10.47 -0.53 7.21
C HIS A 90 -11.75 -0.87 6.43
N ALA A 91 -11.70 -1.90 5.58
CA ALA A 91 -12.84 -2.37 4.79
C ALA A 91 -14.05 -2.71 5.66
N VAL A 92 -13.84 -3.35 6.81
CA VAL A 92 -14.93 -3.72 7.72
C VAL A 92 -15.50 -2.48 8.42
N VAL A 93 -14.66 -1.59 8.94
CA VAL A 93 -15.12 -0.41 9.68
C VAL A 93 -15.74 0.67 8.79
N THR A 94 -15.44 0.68 7.48
CA THR A 94 -16.07 1.60 6.51
C THR A 94 -17.18 0.96 5.68
N SER A 95 -17.46 -0.33 5.89
CA SER A 95 -18.43 -1.07 5.09
C SER A 95 -19.86 -0.59 5.33
N PRO A 96 -20.66 -0.39 4.26
CA PRO A 96 -22.09 -0.12 4.39
C PRO A 96 -22.89 -1.34 4.90
N LEU A 97 -22.26 -2.52 5.05
CA LEU A 97 -22.89 -3.74 5.53
C LEU A 97 -23.02 -3.82 7.06
N PHE A 98 -22.29 -2.97 7.80
CA PHE A 98 -22.31 -2.96 9.27
C PHE A 98 -22.66 -1.56 9.85
N PRO A 99 -23.75 -0.92 9.40
CA PRO A 99 -24.07 0.44 9.81
C PRO A 99 -24.33 0.51 11.32
N GLY A 100 -23.69 1.45 12.02
CA GLY A 100 -23.91 1.72 13.45
C GLY A 100 -23.46 0.61 14.42
N HIS A 101 -22.92 -0.51 13.93
CA HIS A 101 -22.40 -1.61 14.76
C HIS A 101 -20.91 -1.47 15.09
N LEU A 102 -20.21 -0.63 14.34
CA LEU A 102 -18.78 -0.38 14.46
C LEU A 102 -18.55 1.11 14.74
N ALA A 103 -17.38 1.44 15.28
CA ALA A 103 -16.96 2.83 15.56
C ALA A 103 -16.72 3.68 14.29
N SER A 104 -17.41 3.37 13.20
CA SER A 104 -17.40 4.04 11.90
C SER A 104 -17.74 5.53 11.97
N ASP A 105 -18.55 5.95 12.95
CA ASP A 105 -18.96 7.34 13.15
C ASP A 105 -17.86 8.23 13.77
N LEU A 106 -16.73 7.65 14.19
CA LEU A 106 -15.62 8.44 14.73
C LEU A 106 -14.97 9.24 13.58
N PRO A 107 -15.03 10.59 13.58
CA PRO A 107 -14.60 11.39 12.41
C PRO A 107 -13.12 11.20 12.03
N SER A 108 -12.29 10.79 12.99
CA SER A 108 -10.87 10.53 12.80
C SER A 108 -10.56 9.10 12.33
N LEU A 109 -11.47 8.15 12.50
CA LEU A 109 -11.16 6.73 12.26
C LEU A 109 -10.96 6.45 10.79
N ILE A 110 -11.82 7.00 9.91
CA ILE A 110 -11.77 6.76 8.47
C ILE A 110 -10.46 7.28 7.85
N PRO A 111 -10.05 8.55 8.06
CA PRO A 111 -8.79 9.05 7.50
C PRO A 111 -7.55 8.30 8.01
N TRP A 112 -7.51 7.99 9.31
CA TRP A 112 -6.35 7.32 9.91
C TRP A 112 -6.22 5.86 9.49
N SER A 113 -7.32 5.10 9.48
CA SER A 113 -7.28 3.68 9.11
C SER A 113 -6.92 3.48 7.64
N TRP A 114 -7.30 4.40 6.76
CA TRP A 114 -6.88 4.39 5.35
C TRP A 114 -5.36 4.62 5.17
N LEU A 115 -4.78 5.54 5.94
CA LEU A 115 -3.35 5.85 5.84
C LEU A 115 -2.47 4.77 6.50
N ALA A 116 -2.99 4.09 7.51
CA ALA A 116 -2.26 3.13 8.33
C ALA A 116 -1.58 2.03 7.51
N SER A 117 -2.31 1.37 6.61
CA SER A 117 -1.77 0.27 5.79
C SER A 117 -0.65 0.72 4.85
N ARG A 118 -0.81 1.90 4.23
CA ARG A 118 0.17 2.52 3.34
C ARG A 118 1.48 2.87 4.05
N VAL A 119 1.38 3.49 5.23
CA VAL A 119 2.54 3.85 6.05
C VAL A 119 3.24 2.59 6.56
N PHE A 120 2.47 1.62 7.06
CA PHE A 120 3.00 0.34 7.53
C PHE A 120 3.80 -0.37 6.43
N LEU A 121 3.22 -0.53 5.23
CA LEU A 121 3.91 -1.18 4.11
C LEU A 121 5.16 -0.41 3.70
N SER A 122 5.07 0.92 3.61
CA SER A 122 6.20 1.76 3.20
C SER A 122 7.37 1.63 4.17
N VAL A 123 7.10 1.64 5.48
CA VAL A 123 8.11 1.43 6.52
C VAL A 123 8.66 0.01 6.47
N ALA A 124 7.81 -1.01 6.32
CA ALA A 124 8.25 -2.41 6.22
C ALA A 124 9.17 -2.64 5.01
N LEU A 125 8.82 -2.09 3.85
CA LEU A 125 9.65 -2.18 2.65
C LEU A 125 10.96 -1.40 2.80
N TRP A 126 10.95 -0.24 3.46
CA TRP A 126 12.16 0.49 3.78
C TRP A 126 13.07 -0.30 4.74
N LEU A 127 12.51 -0.89 5.79
CA LEU A 127 13.25 -1.76 6.71
C LEU A 127 13.75 -3.05 6.03
N SER A 128 13.06 -3.54 5.01
CA SER A 128 13.51 -4.72 4.25
C SER A 128 14.83 -4.49 3.51
N TRP A 129 15.20 -3.24 3.25
CA TRP A 129 16.51 -2.88 2.72
C TRP A 129 17.66 -3.16 3.73
N LEU A 130 17.35 -3.20 5.02
CA LEU A 130 18.32 -3.48 6.09
C LEU A 130 18.42 -4.98 6.43
N ALA A 131 17.59 -5.83 5.82
CA ALA A 131 17.42 -7.25 6.17
C ALA A 131 18.20 -8.19 5.24
#